data_AF-A0A850TH73-F1
#
_entry.id   AF-A0A850TH73-F1
#
_cell.length_a   1.000
_cell.length_b   1.000
_cell.length_c   1.000
_cell.angle_alpha   90.00
_cell.angle_beta   90.00
_cell.angle_gamma   90.00
#
_symmetry.space_group_name_H-M   'P 1'
#
loop_
_entity.id
_entity.type
_entity.pdbx_description
1 polymer ?
#
loop_
_entity_poly.entity_id
_entity_poly.type
_entity_poly.pdbx_seq_one_letter_code
_entity_poly.pdbx_strand_id
1 'polypeptide(L)'
;VAPGLMSAMESVDGAVRTLPSIGRLSRGLLFGGVHGRVGLSPSSRLLPPAPPSQENVDSQKTTFLLRKQWTLYSVTPLYRFSDTHLKDYARLLSAFIAAEKQKGLAVEIGVELGIKVAISSLPDLRGSDRDQAAILVQLSSRSPASPKNSEEKVIWSGWFCSVSGDDFSENVPEDFTCLPLFLANGAESYTSIVGSWFQKTFDCCFRRLAISPLNLSWMAAMWTGCKVDKTASAMELVFSVPHLPQPLDISYAIHPEDAKALWDTVQKTPGEITQEEVDVFMDCLYSHFHRHFKIRLSATKLVKVSTAIASAHCDGIIKFLQSQYLTGVLMLLTELAISQIQ
;
A
#
# COMPACT_ATOMS: atom_id res chain seq x y z
N VAL A 1 71.12 17.26 -8.71
CA VAL A 1 72.09 18.37 -8.56
C VAL A 1 71.29 19.65 -8.80
N ALA A 2 71.02 20.41 -7.72
CA ALA A 2 70.38 21.73 -7.74
C ALA A 2 71.39 22.80 -8.25
N PRO A 3 71.06 24.09 -8.52
CA PRO A 3 70.26 25.04 -7.70
C PRO A 3 69.19 25.79 -8.54
N GLY A 4 68.24 26.61 -8.07
CA GLY A 4 68.03 27.35 -6.82
C GLY A 4 68.06 28.87 -7.09
N LEU A 5 66.92 29.59 -7.00
CA LEU A 5 66.72 30.86 -6.26
C LEU A 5 65.34 31.52 -6.51
N MET A 6 64.85 32.19 -5.47
CA MET A 6 63.57 32.90 -5.28
C MET A 6 63.54 34.36 -5.79
N SER A 7 62.31 34.90 -5.89
CA SER A 7 61.87 36.28 -5.52
C SER A 7 62.26 37.45 -6.46
N ALA A 8 61.51 38.54 -6.64
CA ALA A 8 60.27 39.06 -6.06
C ALA A 8 59.72 40.24 -6.93
N MET A 9 58.44 40.60 -6.69
CA MET A 9 57.83 41.95 -6.66
C MET A 9 57.70 42.82 -7.93
N GLU A 10 56.45 43.17 -8.24
CA GLU A 10 55.89 44.53 -8.45
C GLU A 10 54.36 44.43 -8.19
N SER A 11 53.75 45.04 -7.15
CA SER A 11 53.32 46.45 -6.98
C SER A 11 52.13 46.81 -7.93
N VAL A 12 50.96 47.37 -7.55
CA VAL A 12 50.62 48.57 -6.75
C VAL A 12 49.08 48.60 -6.46
N ASP A 13 48.70 49.17 -5.30
CA ASP A 13 47.48 49.92 -4.84
C ASP A 13 46.11 49.79 -5.54
N GLY A 14 44.96 49.99 -4.87
CA GLY A 14 44.62 50.55 -3.55
C GLY A 14 43.08 50.54 -3.40
N ALA A 15 42.52 50.17 -2.24
CA ALA A 15 41.96 51.06 -1.21
C ALA A 15 40.78 51.95 -1.69
N VAL A 16 39.64 52.15 -1.01
CA VAL A 16 39.14 51.83 0.35
C VAL A 16 37.66 52.28 0.42
N ARG A 17 36.81 51.50 1.14
CA ARG A 17 35.59 51.82 1.94
C ARG A 17 34.45 52.65 1.28
N THR A 18 33.16 52.37 1.50
CA THR A 18 32.44 52.50 2.80
C THR A 18 31.03 51.89 2.70
N LEU A 19 30.53 51.29 3.79
CA LEU A 19 29.15 50.80 4.00
C LEU A 19 28.19 51.98 4.33
N PRO A 20 26.87 51.87 4.08
CA PRO A 20 25.97 51.44 5.17
C PRO A 20 24.71 50.60 4.80
N SER A 21 24.32 49.86 5.85
CA SER A 21 23.09 49.18 6.28
C SER A 21 21.70 49.23 5.58
N ILE A 22 20.96 48.12 5.84
CA ILE A 22 19.51 47.86 5.91
C ILE A 22 18.69 47.77 4.61
N GLY A 23 18.11 46.58 4.36
CA GLY A 23 16.95 46.44 3.48
C GLY A 23 16.57 45.01 3.08
N ARG A 24 15.66 44.40 3.85
CA ARG A 24 14.60 43.45 3.46
C ARG A 24 14.91 42.14 2.71
N LEU A 25 14.41 41.07 3.33
CA LEU A 25 13.94 39.80 2.79
C LEU A 25 13.45 39.86 1.32
N SER A 26 13.93 38.92 0.52
CA SER A 26 13.16 38.31 -0.58
C SER A 26 13.53 36.83 -0.68
N ARG A 27 12.59 35.98 -0.27
CA ARG A 27 12.60 34.53 -0.51
C ARG A 27 12.55 34.29 -2.02
N GLY A 28 13.64 33.81 -2.59
CA GLY A 28 13.63 33.19 -3.91
C GLY A 28 13.13 31.75 -3.79
N LEU A 29 12.00 31.48 -4.44
CA LEU A 29 11.50 30.14 -4.74
C LEU A 29 12.50 29.41 -5.63
N LEU A 30 12.83 28.16 -5.28
CA LEU A 30 13.40 27.20 -6.21
C LEU A 30 12.52 25.95 -6.18
N PHE A 31 11.61 25.90 -7.16
CA PHE A 31 10.97 24.67 -7.60
C PHE A 31 12.02 23.82 -8.33
N GLY A 32 12.31 22.63 -7.81
CA GLY A 32 13.04 21.59 -8.53
C GLY A 32 12.05 20.51 -8.95
N GLY A 33 11.59 20.55 -10.20
CA GLY A 33 10.83 19.47 -10.80
C GLY A 33 11.72 18.26 -11.07
N VAL A 34 11.27 17.08 -10.67
CA VAL A 34 11.93 15.81 -11.00
C VAL A 34 11.02 15.05 -11.95
N HIS A 35 11.42 15.01 -13.23
CA HIS A 35 10.87 14.09 -14.21
C HIS A 35 11.78 12.87 -14.34
N GLY A 36 11.17 11.69 -14.19
CA GLY A 36 11.45 10.49 -14.97
C GLY A 36 12.76 9.75 -14.71
N ARG A 37 12.72 8.75 -13.80
CA ARG A 37 13.49 7.51 -14.00
C ARG A 37 12.68 6.27 -13.59
N VAL A 38 12.62 5.37 -14.56
CA VAL A 38 11.99 4.05 -14.57
C VAL A 38 12.47 3.16 -13.41
N GLY A 39 11.55 2.53 -12.69
CA GLY A 39 11.76 1.26 -11.99
C GLY A 39 12.59 1.25 -10.70
N LEU A 40 12.86 2.40 -10.07
CA LEU A 40 13.54 2.45 -8.78
C LEU A 40 12.53 2.66 -7.66
N SER A 41 12.52 1.74 -6.69
CA SER A 41 11.92 2.02 -5.37
C SER A 41 12.54 3.33 -4.86
N PRO A 42 11.75 4.22 -4.22
CA PRO A 42 12.30 5.47 -3.69
C PRO A 42 13.45 5.16 -2.73
N SER A 43 14.57 5.87 -2.88
CA SER A 43 15.77 5.71 -2.03
C SER A 43 15.48 6.02 -0.55
N SER A 44 14.37 6.70 -0.29
CA SER A 44 13.86 7.02 1.03
C SER A 44 12.33 7.05 1.02
N ARG A 45 11.70 6.49 2.05
CA ARG A 45 10.26 6.60 2.30
C ARG A 45 10.07 7.37 3.59
N LEU A 46 9.19 8.38 3.56
CA LEU A 46 8.72 9.00 4.78
C LEU A 46 7.79 8.01 5.49
N LEU A 47 8.01 7.83 6.80
CA LEU A 47 7.00 7.16 7.61
C LEU A 47 5.74 8.02 7.57
N PRO A 48 4.54 7.42 7.43
CA PRO A 48 3.32 8.13 7.74
C PRO A 48 3.48 8.72 9.15
N PRO A 49 3.27 10.03 9.36
CA PRO A 49 3.30 10.58 10.71
C PRO A 49 2.35 9.76 11.56
N ALA A 50 2.76 9.40 12.77
CA ALA A 50 1.82 8.84 13.74
C ALA A 50 0.66 9.83 13.82
N PRO A 51 -0.59 9.43 13.48
CA PRO A 51 -1.67 10.38 13.48
C PRO A 51 -1.76 10.97 14.90
N PRO A 52 -1.90 12.30 15.06
CA PRO A 52 -2.38 12.83 16.33
C PRO A 52 -3.68 12.07 16.62
N SER A 53 -3.80 11.52 17.83
CA SER A 53 -4.95 10.71 18.31
C SER A 53 -6.24 11.04 17.53
N GLN A 54 -6.51 10.27 16.47
CA GLN A 54 -7.68 10.46 15.62
C GLN A 54 -8.88 9.85 16.35
N GLU A 55 -9.33 10.52 17.40
CA GLU A 55 -10.65 10.31 18.00
C GLU A 55 -11.72 10.89 17.06
N ASN A 56 -12.00 10.22 15.94
CA ASN A 56 -13.28 10.21 15.19
C ASN A 56 -13.13 9.66 13.76
N VAL A 57 -12.38 8.58 13.56
CA VAL A 57 -12.68 7.73 12.40
C VAL A 57 -14.01 7.04 12.70
N ASP A 58 -14.93 6.99 11.74
CA ASP A 58 -16.20 6.27 11.82
C ASP A 58 -15.90 4.77 12.05
N SER A 59 -15.65 4.44 13.32
CA SER A 59 -14.83 3.31 13.80
C SER A 59 -15.35 1.96 13.31
N GLN A 60 -16.66 1.89 13.02
CA GLN A 60 -17.32 0.68 12.56
C GLN A 60 -16.90 0.24 11.14
N LYS A 61 -16.67 1.18 10.20
CA LYS A 61 -16.36 0.83 8.81
C LYS A 61 -14.90 0.47 8.60
N THR A 62 -13.97 1.14 9.29
CA THR A 62 -12.55 0.76 9.26
C THR A 62 -12.28 -0.54 10.01
N THR A 63 -13.07 -0.84 11.07
CA THR A 63 -13.07 -2.16 11.72
C THR A 63 -13.41 -3.29 10.74
N PHE A 64 -14.20 -3.03 9.69
CA PHE A 64 -14.54 -4.03 8.67
C PHE A 64 -13.31 -4.52 7.87
N LEU A 65 -12.28 -3.68 7.70
CA LEU A 65 -11.05 -4.03 7.01
C LEU A 65 -10.12 -4.90 7.86
N LEU A 66 -10.21 -4.75 9.19
CA LEU A 66 -9.34 -5.44 10.13
C LEU A 66 -9.62 -6.95 10.14
N ARG A 67 -8.55 -7.72 10.35
CA ARG A 67 -8.54 -9.18 10.56
C ARG A 67 -9.14 -10.00 9.41
N LYS A 68 -9.41 -9.37 8.26
CA LYS A 68 -9.78 -10.04 7.02
C LYS A 68 -8.57 -10.19 6.12
N GLN A 69 -8.64 -11.22 5.28
CA GLN A 69 -7.68 -11.44 4.22
C GLN A 69 -8.15 -10.74 2.95
N TRP A 70 -7.39 -9.75 2.52
CA TRP A 70 -7.64 -8.99 1.32
C TRP A 70 -6.70 -9.44 0.22
N THR A 71 -7.27 -9.56 -0.95
CA THR A 71 -6.55 -9.77 -2.19
C THR A 71 -6.36 -8.44 -2.89
N LEU A 72 -5.13 -8.13 -3.30
CA LEU A 72 -4.76 -6.85 -3.86
C LEU A 72 -4.71 -6.87 -5.39
N TYR A 73 -5.19 -5.79 -5.98
CA TYR A 73 -5.16 -5.52 -7.41
C TYR A 73 -4.73 -4.07 -7.67
N SER A 74 -3.95 -3.85 -8.72
CA SER A 74 -3.79 -2.54 -9.34
C SER A 74 -4.90 -2.32 -10.37
N VAL A 75 -5.48 -1.13 -10.40
CA VAL A 75 -6.58 -0.76 -11.31
C VAL A 75 -6.21 0.49 -12.09
N THR A 76 -6.30 0.46 -13.41
CA THR A 76 -6.10 1.68 -14.22
C THR A 76 -7.22 2.69 -13.95
N PRO A 77 -7.02 3.99 -14.20
CA PRO A 77 -8.08 4.99 -14.02
C PRO A 77 -9.38 4.58 -14.72
N LEU A 78 -10.52 4.86 -14.08
CA LEU A 78 -11.85 4.45 -14.52
C LEU A 78 -12.46 5.55 -15.40
N TYR A 79 -12.72 5.25 -16.67
CA TYR A 79 -13.34 6.17 -17.62
C TYR A 79 -14.78 6.48 -17.22
N ARG A 80 -15.09 7.76 -17.04
CA ARG A 80 -16.42 8.32 -16.71
C ARG A 80 -17.09 7.72 -15.48
N PHE A 81 -16.32 7.13 -14.58
CA PHE A 81 -16.84 6.76 -13.27
C PHE A 81 -17.19 8.04 -12.48
N SER A 82 -18.32 8.04 -11.78
CA SER A 82 -18.70 9.12 -10.86
C SER A 82 -19.40 8.57 -9.62
N ASP A 83 -19.02 9.10 -8.46
CA ASP A 83 -19.61 8.75 -7.16
C ASP A 83 -21.06 9.27 -6.98
N THR A 84 -21.57 10.07 -7.92
CA THR A 84 -22.97 10.50 -7.94
C THR A 84 -23.91 9.39 -8.40
N HIS A 85 -23.41 8.38 -9.13
CA HIS A 85 -24.19 7.32 -9.76
C HIS A 85 -24.11 5.96 -9.04
N LEU A 86 -23.58 5.90 -7.80
CA LEU A 86 -23.32 4.62 -7.10
C LEU A 86 -24.57 3.73 -6.95
N LYS A 87 -25.76 4.31 -6.75
CA LYS A 87 -27.02 3.55 -6.66
C LYS A 87 -27.38 2.88 -7.98
N ASP A 88 -27.17 3.58 -9.10
CA ASP A 88 -27.40 3.03 -10.44
C ASP A 88 -26.38 1.95 -10.76
N TYR A 89 -25.11 2.18 -10.44
CA TYR A 89 -24.05 1.18 -10.56
C TYR A 89 -24.37 -0.09 -9.77
N ALA A 90 -24.87 0.03 -8.53
CA ALA A 90 -25.27 -1.11 -7.71
C ALA A 90 -26.39 -1.93 -8.38
N ARG A 91 -27.41 -1.25 -8.94
CA ARG A 91 -28.50 -1.90 -9.68
C ARG A 91 -28.00 -2.61 -10.95
N LEU A 92 -27.15 -1.95 -11.73
CA LEU A 92 -26.57 -2.50 -12.96
C LEU A 92 -25.67 -3.70 -12.67
N LEU A 93 -24.81 -3.61 -11.66
CA LEU A 93 -23.95 -4.72 -11.23
C LEU A 93 -24.77 -5.90 -10.69
N SER A 94 -25.86 -5.65 -9.95
CA SER A 94 -26.78 -6.70 -9.48
C SER A 94 -27.40 -7.46 -10.66
N ALA A 95 -27.91 -6.74 -11.67
CA ALA A 95 -28.45 -7.33 -12.89
C ALA A 95 -27.39 -8.10 -13.69
N PHE A 96 -26.17 -7.55 -13.78
CA PHE A 96 -25.04 -8.22 -14.46
C PHE A 96 -24.65 -9.53 -13.78
N ILE A 97 -24.54 -9.55 -12.44
CA ILE A 97 -24.24 -10.77 -11.67
C ILE A 97 -25.33 -11.83 -11.89
N ALA A 98 -26.60 -11.42 -11.87
CA ALA A 98 -27.71 -12.34 -12.13
C ALA A 98 -27.63 -12.95 -13.53
N ALA A 99 -27.31 -12.15 -14.56
CA ALA A 99 -27.16 -12.61 -15.93
C ALA A 99 -25.94 -13.55 -16.10
N GLU A 100 -24.78 -13.22 -15.53
CA GLU A 100 -23.58 -14.06 -15.62
C GLU A 100 -23.78 -15.42 -14.94
N LYS A 101 -24.53 -15.47 -13.83
CA LYS A 101 -24.87 -16.75 -13.19
C LYS A 101 -25.80 -17.61 -14.05
N GLN A 102 -26.71 -17.01 -14.81
CA GLN A 102 -27.62 -17.75 -15.69
C GLN A 102 -26.90 -18.33 -16.93
N LYS A 103 -25.86 -17.67 -17.44
CA LYS A 103 -25.07 -18.16 -18.58
C LYS A 103 -24.29 -19.45 -18.30
N GLY A 104 -24.08 -19.81 -17.04
CA GLY A 104 -23.31 -20.99 -16.62
C GLY A 104 -24.15 -22.20 -16.16
N LEU A 105 -25.48 -22.13 -16.21
CA LEU A 105 -26.38 -23.19 -15.72
C LEU A 105 -27.21 -23.77 -16.87
N ALA A 106 -26.98 -25.05 -17.19
CA ALA A 106 -27.99 -25.89 -17.81
C ALA A 106 -29.10 -26.08 -16.78
N VAL A 107 -30.28 -25.50 -17.06
CA VAL A 107 -31.55 -25.58 -16.32
C VAL A 107 -31.53 -26.51 -15.08
N GLU A 108 -31.09 -26.00 -13.94
CA GLU A 108 -31.53 -26.50 -12.64
C GLU A 108 -32.48 -25.47 -12.04
N ILE A 109 -33.74 -25.88 -12.01
CA ILE A 109 -34.86 -25.13 -11.44
C ILE A 109 -34.61 -24.99 -9.94
N GLY A 110 -34.45 -23.75 -9.46
CA GLY A 110 -34.74 -23.44 -8.05
C GLY A 110 -33.62 -22.88 -7.17
N VAL A 111 -32.69 -22.06 -7.67
CA VAL A 111 -31.85 -21.24 -6.77
C VAL A 111 -31.85 -19.76 -7.21
N GLU A 112 -32.92 -19.04 -6.84
CA GLU A 112 -32.84 -17.60 -6.64
C GLU A 112 -31.85 -17.31 -5.50
N LEU A 113 -30.58 -17.09 -5.83
CA LEU A 113 -29.71 -16.30 -4.98
C LEU A 113 -29.91 -14.85 -5.40
N GLY A 114 -30.91 -14.20 -4.82
CA GLY A 114 -31.09 -12.76 -4.90
C GLY A 114 -29.88 -12.06 -4.29
N ILE A 115 -28.82 -11.89 -5.08
CA ILE A 115 -27.64 -11.14 -4.69
C ILE A 115 -27.98 -9.67 -4.76
N LYS A 116 -27.95 -9.04 -3.59
CA LYS A 116 -28.07 -7.60 -3.48
C LYS A 116 -26.67 -7.01 -3.53
N VAL A 117 -26.56 -5.92 -4.26
CA VAL A 117 -25.34 -5.15 -4.39
C VAL A 117 -25.55 -3.82 -3.69
N ALA A 118 -24.58 -3.42 -2.88
CA ALA A 118 -24.47 -2.07 -2.36
C ALA A 118 -23.15 -1.47 -2.82
N ILE A 119 -23.19 -0.23 -3.30
CA ILE A 119 -21.98 0.55 -3.60
C ILE A 119 -22.08 1.86 -2.82
N SER A 120 -21.05 2.18 -2.04
CA SER A 120 -21.00 3.36 -1.18
C SER A 120 -19.65 4.05 -1.23
N SER A 121 -19.67 5.37 -1.02
CA SER A 121 -18.47 6.19 -0.88
C SER A 121 -18.03 6.22 0.59
N LEU A 122 -16.72 6.20 0.81
CA LEU A 122 -16.03 6.19 2.09
C LEU A 122 -15.01 7.34 2.11
N PRO A 123 -15.45 8.57 2.40
CA PRO A 123 -14.57 9.74 2.44
C PRO A 123 -13.51 9.65 3.55
N ASP A 124 -13.77 8.89 4.61
CA ASP A 124 -12.90 8.78 5.79
C ASP A 124 -11.57 8.04 5.52
N LEU A 125 -11.42 7.43 4.34
CA LEU A 125 -10.20 6.76 3.92
C LEU A 125 -9.35 7.58 2.94
N ARG A 126 -9.66 8.87 2.75
CA ARG A 126 -8.81 9.77 1.99
C ARG A 126 -7.49 10.00 2.75
N GLY A 127 -6.36 10.00 2.05
CA GLY A 127 -5.06 10.37 2.61
C GLY A 127 -4.89 11.89 2.69
N SER A 128 -5.41 12.61 1.70
CA SER A 128 -5.44 14.07 1.60
C SER A 128 -6.82 14.58 1.15
N ASP A 129 -7.09 15.89 1.28
CA ASP A 129 -8.33 16.50 0.76
C ASP A 129 -8.47 16.38 -0.77
N ARG A 130 -7.36 16.12 -1.48
CA ARG A 130 -7.30 15.96 -2.94
C ARG A 130 -7.57 14.52 -3.38
N ASP A 131 -7.38 13.54 -2.50
CA ASP A 131 -7.65 12.15 -2.80
C ASP A 131 -9.14 11.91 -3.08
N GLN A 132 -9.40 11.04 -4.06
CA GLN A 132 -10.75 10.54 -4.33
C GLN A 132 -11.25 9.73 -3.13
N ALA A 133 -12.55 9.85 -2.82
CA ALA A 133 -13.14 9.03 -1.76
C ALA A 133 -13.04 7.55 -2.14
N ALA A 134 -12.71 6.71 -1.15
CA ALA A 134 -12.68 5.27 -1.36
C ALA A 134 -14.09 4.76 -1.70
N ILE A 135 -14.19 3.75 -2.56
CA ILE A 135 -15.47 3.17 -2.98
C ILE A 135 -15.57 1.74 -2.46
N LEU A 136 -16.62 1.46 -1.71
CA LEU A 136 -16.94 0.13 -1.17
C LEU A 136 -18.03 -0.52 -2.01
N VAL A 137 -17.77 -1.74 -2.46
CA VAL A 137 -18.73 -2.63 -3.13
C VAL A 137 -18.98 -3.83 -2.24
N GLN A 138 -20.24 -4.10 -1.91
CA GLN A 138 -20.63 -5.25 -1.09
C GLN A 138 -21.67 -6.09 -1.80
N LEU A 139 -21.45 -7.41 -1.80
CA LEU A 139 -22.43 -8.39 -2.23
C LEU A 139 -23.00 -9.06 -0.99
N SER A 140 -24.31 -9.00 -0.84
CA SER A 140 -25.03 -9.68 0.23
C SER A 140 -26.04 -10.67 -0.34
N SER A 141 -26.25 -11.76 0.39
CA SER A 141 -27.19 -12.80 0.02
C SER A 141 -28.09 -13.11 1.22
N ARG A 142 -29.36 -13.36 0.90
CA ARG A 142 -30.35 -13.86 1.85
C ARG A 142 -30.49 -15.36 1.69
N SER A 143 -30.48 -16.09 2.80
CA SER A 143 -30.78 -17.52 2.77
C SER A 143 -32.26 -17.72 2.47
N PRO A 144 -32.66 -18.65 1.58
CA PRO A 144 -34.08 -18.95 1.35
C PRO A 144 -34.77 -19.52 2.60
N ALA A 145 -34.01 -20.04 3.56
CA ALA A 145 -34.52 -20.58 4.82
C ALA A 145 -34.70 -19.52 5.93
N SER A 146 -34.34 -18.25 5.68
CA SER A 146 -34.38 -17.22 6.72
C SER A 146 -35.69 -16.40 6.67
N PRO A 147 -36.27 -16.02 7.84
CA PRO A 147 -37.48 -15.22 7.88
C PRO A 147 -37.30 -13.88 7.15
N LYS A 148 -38.37 -13.26 6.62
CA LYS A 148 -38.31 -12.02 5.82
C LYS A 148 -37.55 -10.85 6.47
N ASN A 149 -37.36 -10.88 7.80
CA ASN A 149 -36.64 -9.89 8.61
C ASN A 149 -35.20 -10.29 8.97
N SER A 150 -34.66 -11.39 8.45
CA SER A 150 -33.29 -11.80 8.72
C SER A 150 -32.28 -10.83 8.07
N GLU A 151 -31.21 -10.50 8.79
CA GLU A 151 -30.10 -9.71 8.25
C GLU A 151 -29.49 -10.38 7.00
N GLU A 152 -29.22 -9.56 5.99
CA GLU A 152 -28.53 -10.00 4.78
C GLU A 152 -27.04 -10.24 5.10
N LYS A 153 -26.54 -11.44 4.80
CA LYS A 153 -25.13 -11.76 5.06
C LYS A 153 -24.26 -11.26 3.91
N VAL A 154 -23.25 -10.45 4.23
CA VAL A 154 -22.21 -10.06 3.26
C VAL A 154 -21.38 -11.30 2.90
N ILE A 155 -21.33 -11.64 1.62
CA ILE A 155 -20.61 -12.81 1.08
C ILE A 155 -19.34 -12.43 0.33
N TRP A 156 -19.23 -11.16 -0.10
CA TRP A 156 -18.06 -10.62 -0.77
C TRP A 156 -17.98 -9.10 -0.56
N SER A 157 -16.77 -8.55 -0.53
CA SER A 157 -16.54 -7.11 -0.48
C SER A 157 -15.33 -6.70 -1.30
N GLY A 158 -15.43 -5.56 -1.96
CA GLY A 158 -14.39 -4.93 -2.76
C GLY A 158 -14.22 -3.46 -2.34
N TRP A 159 -12.98 -3.00 -2.27
CA TRP A 159 -12.64 -1.63 -1.87
C TRP A 159 -11.71 -1.02 -2.90
N PHE A 160 -12.12 0.09 -3.50
CA PHE A 160 -11.26 0.94 -4.30
C PHE A 160 -10.74 2.08 -3.42
N CYS A 161 -9.44 2.39 -3.50
CA CYS A 161 -8.87 3.52 -2.80
C CYS A 161 -7.71 4.15 -3.58
N SER A 162 -7.47 5.42 -3.26
CA SER A 162 -6.34 6.22 -3.69
C SER A 162 -5.88 6.99 -2.45
N VAL A 163 -4.93 6.45 -1.70
CA VAL A 163 -4.40 7.12 -0.49
C VAL A 163 -3.08 7.76 -0.86
N SER A 164 -3.02 9.09 -0.83
CA SER A 164 -1.89 9.91 -1.27
C SER A 164 -1.47 9.62 -2.71
N GLY A 165 -2.46 9.49 -3.60
CA GLY A 165 -2.27 9.24 -5.03
C GLY A 165 -2.18 10.52 -5.88
N ASP A 166 -2.06 11.68 -5.23
CA ASP A 166 -2.21 13.01 -5.81
C ASP A 166 -1.34 13.21 -7.07
N ASP A 167 -0.05 12.85 -7.02
CA ASP A 167 0.89 12.99 -8.14
C ASP A 167 0.46 12.18 -9.38
N PHE A 168 -0.17 11.01 -9.18
CA PHE A 168 -0.68 10.21 -10.28
C PHE A 168 -1.99 10.80 -10.82
N SER A 169 -2.85 11.33 -9.96
CA SER A 169 -4.12 11.95 -10.37
C SER A 169 -3.95 13.21 -11.23
N GLU A 170 -2.93 14.04 -10.95
CA GLU A 170 -2.67 15.28 -11.69
C GLU A 170 -2.30 15.05 -13.16
N ASN A 171 -1.83 13.84 -13.50
CA ASN A 171 -1.43 13.46 -14.85
C ASN A 171 -2.52 12.73 -15.63
N VAL A 172 -3.71 12.57 -15.05
CA VAL A 172 -4.82 11.81 -15.62
C VAL A 172 -5.87 12.78 -16.20
N PRO A 173 -6.44 12.53 -17.40
CA PRO A 173 -7.46 13.41 -17.98
C PRO A 173 -8.73 13.48 -17.10
N GLU A 174 -9.44 14.62 -17.14
CA GLU A 174 -10.62 14.88 -16.29
C GLU A 174 -11.75 13.84 -16.38
N ASP A 175 -11.87 13.16 -17.52
CA ASP A 175 -12.85 12.11 -17.75
C ASP A 175 -12.57 10.82 -16.94
N PHE A 176 -11.42 10.70 -16.28
CA PHE A 176 -11.00 9.49 -15.59
C PHE A 176 -10.94 9.70 -14.07
N THR A 177 -11.50 8.74 -13.32
CA THR A 177 -11.36 8.69 -11.87
C THR A 177 -10.18 7.81 -11.48
N CYS A 178 -9.29 8.33 -10.64
CA CYS A 178 -8.12 7.62 -10.18
C CYS A 178 -8.38 6.87 -8.86
N LEU A 179 -8.47 5.54 -8.93
CA LEU A 179 -8.60 4.65 -7.78
C LEU A 179 -7.71 3.42 -7.98
N PRO A 180 -6.38 3.58 -7.86
CA PRO A 180 -5.42 2.63 -8.39
C PRO A 180 -5.31 1.34 -7.58
N LEU A 181 -5.73 1.34 -6.30
CA LEU A 181 -5.67 0.17 -5.44
C LEU A 181 -7.07 -0.43 -5.26
N PHE A 182 -7.19 -1.73 -5.52
CA PHE A 182 -8.40 -2.49 -5.24
C PHE A 182 -8.14 -3.68 -4.32
N LEU A 183 -8.93 -3.80 -3.25
CA LEU A 183 -8.88 -4.87 -2.26
C LEU A 183 -10.15 -5.72 -2.33
N ALA A 184 -10.01 -7.03 -2.53
CA ALA A 184 -11.13 -7.97 -2.57
C ALA A 184 -11.09 -8.98 -1.41
N ASN A 185 -12.24 -9.23 -0.79
CA ASN A 185 -12.43 -10.28 0.20
C ASN A 185 -13.69 -11.09 -0.16
N GLY A 186 -13.53 -12.40 -0.32
CA GLY A 186 -14.61 -13.32 -0.71
C GLY A 186 -14.18 -14.28 -1.81
N ALA A 187 -15.13 -15.00 -2.41
CA ALA A 187 -14.83 -15.97 -3.46
C ALA A 187 -14.32 -15.29 -4.76
N GLU A 188 -13.28 -15.88 -5.36
CA GLU A 188 -12.64 -15.35 -6.57
C GLU A 188 -13.58 -15.28 -7.79
N SER A 189 -14.59 -16.14 -7.83
CA SER A 189 -15.64 -16.09 -8.86
C SER A 189 -16.42 -14.77 -8.83
N TYR A 190 -16.73 -14.23 -7.65
CA TYR A 190 -17.35 -12.92 -7.54
C TYR A 190 -16.37 -11.79 -7.87
N THR A 191 -15.11 -11.89 -7.44
CA THR A 191 -14.06 -10.94 -7.82
C THR A 191 -13.93 -10.83 -9.33
N SER A 192 -13.94 -11.97 -10.03
CA SER A 192 -13.86 -12.04 -11.49
C SER A 192 -15.07 -11.41 -12.18
N ILE A 193 -16.29 -11.68 -11.69
CA ILE A 193 -17.53 -11.09 -12.24
C ILE A 193 -17.56 -9.57 -12.03
N VAL A 194 -17.28 -9.11 -10.80
CA VAL A 194 -17.26 -7.68 -10.47
C VAL A 194 -16.17 -6.97 -11.28
N GLY A 195 -14.96 -7.54 -11.32
CA GLY A 195 -13.87 -7.02 -12.14
C GLY A 195 -14.26 -6.94 -13.62
N SER A 196 -14.85 -7.99 -14.20
CA SER A 196 -15.32 -7.95 -15.60
C SER A 196 -16.36 -6.86 -15.83
N TRP A 197 -17.26 -6.62 -14.88
CA TRP A 197 -18.27 -5.57 -15.01
C TRP A 197 -17.62 -4.18 -15.00
N PHE A 198 -16.72 -3.90 -14.06
CA PHE A 198 -16.00 -2.62 -14.01
C PHE A 198 -15.18 -2.37 -15.28
N GLN A 199 -14.44 -3.38 -15.76
CA GLN A 199 -13.65 -3.27 -17.00
C GLN A 199 -14.53 -2.95 -18.21
N LYS A 200 -15.70 -3.62 -18.35
CA LYS A 200 -16.65 -3.36 -19.45
C LYS A 200 -17.36 -2.01 -19.34
N THR A 201 -17.62 -1.55 -18.12
CA THR A 201 -18.44 -0.35 -17.87
C THR A 201 -17.63 0.93 -17.89
N PHE A 202 -16.38 0.88 -17.42
CA PHE A 202 -15.52 2.05 -17.22
C PHE A 202 -14.17 1.95 -17.92
N ASP A 203 -14.02 1.05 -18.90
CA ASP A 203 -12.81 0.87 -19.71
C ASP A 203 -11.50 0.88 -18.89
N CYS A 204 -11.52 0.14 -17.78
CA CYS A 204 -10.38 -0.01 -16.88
C CYS A 204 -9.80 -1.43 -16.97
N CYS A 205 -8.66 -1.66 -16.34
CA CYS A 205 -7.99 -2.95 -16.27
C CYS A 205 -7.65 -3.30 -14.82
N PHE A 206 -7.86 -4.55 -14.43
CA PHE A 206 -7.45 -5.08 -13.11
C PHE A 206 -6.25 -5.99 -13.30
N ARG A 207 -5.19 -5.78 -12.52
CA ARG A 207 -4.03 -6.68 -12.48
C ARG A 207 -3.73 -7.07 -11.05
N ARG A 208 -3.37 -8.33 -10.83
CA ARG A 208 -2.99 -8.81 -9.50
C ARG A 208 -1.77 -8.01 -9.02
N LEU A 209 -1.84 -7.46 -7.81
CA LEU A 209 -0.75 -6.68 -7.22
C LEU A 209 0.20 -7.62 -6.48
N ALA A 210 1.22 -8.11 -7.17
CA ALA A 210 2.27 -8.90 -6.56
C ALA A 210 3.23 -8.00 -5.76
N ILE A 211 3.66 -8.45 -4.58
CA ILE A 211 4.58 -7.70 -3.72
C ILE A 211 5.96 -8.32 -3.82
N SER A 212 6.95 -7.54 -4.28
CA SER A 212 8.32 -8.02 -4.43
C SER A 212 8.99 -8.30 -3.07
N PRO A 213 10.02 -9.18 -3.01
CA PRO A 213 10.81 -9.38 -1.79
C PRO A 213 11.43 -8.08 -1.23
N LEU A 214 11.79 -7.16 -2.14
CA LEU A 214 12.26 -5.82 -1.77
C LEU A 214 11.17 -5.04 -1.03
N ASN A 215 9.96 -4.98 -1.59
CA ASN A 215 8.84 -4.27 -0.96
C ASN A 215 8.41 -4.94 0.36
N LEU A 216 8.50 -6.26 0.46
CA LEU A 216 8.30 -6.97 1.73
C LEU A 216 9.35 -6.57 2.78
N SER A 217 10.62 -6.40 2.39
CA SER A 217 11.68 -5.93 3.28
C SER A 217 11.41 -4.50 3.78
N TRP A 218 10.95 -3.63 2.90
CA TRP A 218 10.46 -2.30 3.28
C TRP A 218 9.30 -2.36 4.27
N MET A 219 8.28 -3.19 4.00
CA MET A 219 7.15 -3.40 4.91
C MET A 219 7.63 -3.90 6.29
N ALA A 220 8.59 -4.82 6.34
CA ALA A 220 9.17 -5.32 7.58
C ALA A 220 9.81 -4.19 8.41
N ALA A 221 10.66 -3.38 7.79
CA ALA A 221 11.31 -2.23 8.45
C ALA A 221 10.28 -1.18 8.90
N MET A 222 9.42 -0.72 7.99
CA MET A 222 8.41 0.31 8.27
C MET A 222 7.48 -0.10 9.40
N TRP A 223 6.96 -1.34 9.40
CA TRP A 223 6.00 -1.79 10.40
C TRP A 223 6.66 -2.12 11.75
N THR A 224 7.95 -2.47 11.76
CA THR A 224 8.72 -2.62 13.00
C THR A 224 8.96 -1.26 13.66
N GLY A 225 9.11 -0.20 12.86
CA GLY A 225 9.24 1.18 13.36
C GLY A 225 8.01 1.68 14.14
N CYS A 226 6.84 1.08 13.94
CA CYS A 226 5.58 1.48 14.55
C CYS A 226 5.53 1.22 16.07
N LYS A 227 4.89 2.12 16.82
CA LYS A 227 4.67 1.99 18.27
C LYS A 227 3.41 1.18 18.55
N VAL A 228 3.56 -0.05 19.01
CA VAL A 228 2.45 -0.93 19.37
C VAL A 228 2.43 -1.14 20.88
N ASP A 229 1.24 -1.39 21.44
CA ASP A 229 1.10 -1.80 22.84
C ASP A 229 1.88 -3.09 23.15
N LYS A 230 2.21 -3.27 24.44
CA LYS A 230 3.11 -4.31 24.98
C LYS A 230 2.67 -5.77 24.74
N THR A 231 1.54 -6.02 24.10
CA THR A 231 1.01 -7.36 23.77
C THR A 231 1.08 -7.66 22.27
N ALA A 232 2.05 -7.07 21.58
CA ALA A 232 2.27 -7.28 20.15
C ALA A 232 2.61 -8.73 19.82
N SER A 233 2.07 -9.24 18.70
CA SER A 233 2.47 -10.54 18.16
C SER A 233 3.91 -10.51 17.64
N ALA A 234 4.56 -11.68 17.64
CA ALA A 234 5.87 -11.85 17.02
C ALA A 234 5.92 -11.31 15.59
N MET A 235 7.06 -10.72 15.23
CA MET A 235 7.39 -10.45 13.83
C MET A 235 7.75 -11.78 13.17
N GLU A 236 7.07 -12.13 12.09
CA GLU A 236 7.29 -13.36 11.33
C GLU A 236 7.74 -13.03 9.91
N LEU A 237 8.91 -13.55 9.53
CA LEU A 237 9.43 -13.54 8.17
C LEU A 237 9.37 -14.96 7.61
N VAL A 238 8.67 -15.14 6.48
CA VAL A 238 8.58 -16.46 5.82
C VAL A 238 9.33 -16.42 4.50
N PHE A 239 10.22 -17.38 4.33
CA PHE A 239 11.05 -17.55 3.15
C PHE A 239 10.72 -18.85 2.45
N SER A 240 10.66 -18.82 1.13
CA SER A 240 10.49 -20.02 0.32
C SER A 240 11.80 -20.41 -0.34
N VAL A 241 12.16 -21.70 -0.24
CA VAL A 241 13.39 -22.24 -0.82
C VAL A 241 13.16 -22.53 -2.31
N PRO A 242 13.90 -21.87 -3.22
CA PRO A 242 13.70 -22.06 -4.64
C PRO A 242 14.22 -23.43 -5.13
N HIS A 243 13.71 -23.88 -6.28
CA HIS A 243 14.19 -25.05 -7.02
C HIS A 243 14.05 -26.41 -6.32
N LEU A 244 13.14 -26.54 -5.35
CA LEU A 244 12.79 -27.83 -4.75
C LEU A 244 11.57 -28.46 -5.43
N PRO A 245 11.51 -29.80 -5.54
CA PRO A 245 10.36 -30.51 -6.08
C PRO A 245 9.12 -30.39 -5.18
N GLN A 246 9.31 -30.09 -3.89
CA GLN A 246 8.25 -29.80 -2.93
C GLN A 246 8.51 -28.43 -2.32
N PRO A 247 7.47 -27.59 -2.14
CA PRO A 247 7.62 -26.29 -1.52
C PRO A 247 8.11 -26.47 -0.08
N LEU A 248 9.24 -25.84 0.25
CA LEU A 248 9.78 -25.80 1.60
C LEU A 248 9.84 -24.34 2.02
N ASP A 249 9.07 -24.00 3.05
CA ASP A 249 9.05 -22.68 3.63
C ASP A 249 9.75 -22.69 5.00
N ILE A 250 10.54 -21.64 5.24
CA ILE A 250 11.26 -21.40 6.50
C ILE A 250 10.57 -20.20 7.15
N SER A 251 9.99 -20.41 8.33
CA SER A 251 9.45 -19.32 9.15
C SER A 251 10.48 -18.89 10.20
N TYR A 252 10.75 -17.59 10.25
CA TYR A 252 11.60 -16.96 11.24
C TYR A 252 10.77 -15.98 12.07
N ALA A 253 10.44 -16.39 13.30
CA ALA A 253 9.71 -15.58 14.27
C ALA A 253 10.67 -14.87 15.23
N ILE A 254 10.47 -13.57 15.42
CA ILE A 254 11.29 -12.68 16.25
C ILE A 254 10.36 -11.97 17.24
N HIS A 255 10.82 -11.84 18.48
CA HIS A 255 10.07 -11.08 19.48
C HIS A 255 9.94 -9.61 19.04
N PRO A 256 8.75 -8.97 19.16
CA PRO A 256 8.55 -7.61 18.66
C PRO A 256 9.50 -6.61 19.31
N GLU A 257 9.81 -6.74 20.60
CA GLU A 257 10.77 -5.83 21.25
C GLU A 257 12.20 -6.02 20.76
N ASP A 258 12.62 -7.24 20.42
CA ASP A 258 13.97 -7.49 19.89
C ASP A 258 14.08 -6.92 18.47
N ALA A 259 13.06 -7.12 17.64
CA ALA A 259 12.99 -6.52 16.30
C ALA A 259 12.99 -4.99 16.39
N LYS A 260 12.22 -4.42 17.32
CA LYS A 260 12.17 -2.98 17.56
C LYS A 260 13.50 -2.43 18.06
N ALA A 261 14.12 -3.08 19.04
CA ALA A 261 15.41 -2.68 19.56
C ALA A 261 16.49 -2.71 18.47
N LEU A 262 16.50 -3.74 17.62
CA LEU A 262 17.38 -3.80 16.47
C LEU A 262 17.11 -2.64 15.51
N TRP A 263 15.85 -2.42 15.13
CA TRP A 263 15.45 -1.32 14.25
C TRP A 263 15.91 0.05 14.78
N ASP A 264 15.72 0.30 16.07
CA ASP A 264 16.09 1.56 16.72
C ASP A 264 17.62 1.81 16.75
N THR A 265 18.44 0.76 16.60
CA THR A 265 19.91 0.92 16.42
C THR A 265 20.30 1.23 14.97
N VAL A 266 19.47 0.86 14.00
CA VAL A 266 19.74 1.03 12.57
C VAL A 266 19.23 2.39 12.08
N GLN A 267 18.04 2.80 12.55
CA GLN A 267 17.42 4.06 12.17
C GLN A 267 18.24 5.25 12.68
N LYS A 268 18.71 6.09 11.76
CA LYS A 268 19.51 7.28 12.07
C LYS A 268 18.61 8.49 12.32
N THR A 269 17.59 8.64 11.48
CA THR A 269 16.69 9.81 11.50
C THR A 269 15.25 9.34 11.75
N PRO A 270 14.63 9.72 12.88
CA PRO A 270 13.23 9.40 13.13
C PRO A 270 12.32 10.01 12.05
N GLY A 271 11.42 9.20 11.49
CA GLY A 271 10.42 9.64 10.51
C GLY A 271 10.83 9.49 9.05
N GLU A 272 12.11 9.24 8.78
CA GLU A 272 12.63 8.88 7.46
C GLU A 272 13.17 7.45 7.51
N ILE A 273 12.97 6.70 6.44
CA ILE A 273 13.54 5.36 6.27
C ILE A 273 14.24 5.30 4.92
N THR A 274 15.55 5.04 4.91
CA THR A 274 16.31 4.88 3.67
C THR A 274 16.47 3.42 3.27
N GLN A 275 16.76 3.16 1.99
CA GLN A 275 17.03 1.81 1.50
C GLN A 275 18.19 1.17 2.27
N GLU A 276 19.25 1.93 2.57
CA GLU A 276 20.41 1.44 3.31
C GLU A 276 20.05 1.00 4.73
N GLU A 277 19.14 1.71 5.40
CA GLU A 277 18.64 1.32 6.72
C GLU A 277 17.84 0.01 6.64
N VAL A 278 16.99 -0.14 5.62
CA VAL A 278 16.26 -1.39 5.38
C VAL A 278 17.22 -2.55 5.14
N ASP A 279 18.23 -2.36 4.29
CA ASP A 279 19.20 -3.39 3.95
C ASP A 279 20.01 -3.82 5.19
N VAL A 280 20.52 -2.84 5.97
CA VAL A 280 21.25 -3.13 7.21
C VAL A 280 20.38 -3.88 8.21
N PHE A 281 19.11 -3.49 8.37
CA PHE A 281 18.18 -4.17 9.27
C PHE A 281 17.96 -5.62 8.85
N MET A 282 17.66 -5.87 7.58
CA MET A 282 17.44 -7.22 7.07
C MET A 282 18.72 -8.08 7.13
N ASP A 283 19.88 -7.50 6.82
CA ASP A 283 21.17 -8.19 6.89
C ASP A 283 21.53 -8.58 8.33
N CYS A 284 21.20 -7.75 9.32
CA CYS A 284 21.35 -8.11 10.73
C CYS A 284 20.50 -9.33 11.09
N LEU A 285 19.23 -9.36 10.66
CA LEU A 285 18.33 -10.49 10.88
C LEU A 285 18.81 -11.76 10.19
N TYR A 286 19.28 -11.67 8.95
CA TYR A 286 19.83 -12.80 8.20
C TYR A 286 21.11 -13.33 8.83
N SER A 287 21.99 -12.43 9.27
CA SER A 287 23.25 -12.79 9.93
C SER A 287 23.00 -13.48 11.27
N HIS A 288 22.04 -12.99 12.06
CA HIS A 288 21.61 -13.64 13.29
C HIS A 288 21.09 -15.05 13.01
N PHE A 289 20.16 -15.21 12.07
CA PHE A 289 19.61 -16.52 11.72
C PHE A 289 20.70 -17.50 11.26
N HIS A 290 21.59 -17.06 10.37
CA HIS A 290 22.70 -17.89 9.90
C HIS A 290 23.67 -18.26 11.03
N ARG A 291 23.94 -17.36 11.98
CA ARG A 291 24.82 -17.65 13.13
C ARG A 291 24.31 -18.83 13.94
N HIS A 292 22.99 -18.89 14.19
CA HIS A 292 22.35 -19.91 15.01
C HIS A 292 22.02 -21.20 14.25
N PHE A 293 21.47 -21.10 13.04
CA PHE A 293 20.94 -22.25 12.30
C PHE A 293 21.82 -22.72 11.14
N LYS A 294 22.87 -21.97 10.79
CA LYS A 294 23.75 -22.23 9.63
C LYS A 294 23.03 -22.29 8.28
N ILE A 295 21.84 -21.67 8.21
CA ILE A 295 21.05 -21.54 6.99
C ILE A 295 21.19 -20.10 6.48
N ARG A 296 21.48 -19.94 5.18
CA ARG A 296 21.59 -18.63 4.53
C ARG A 296 20.24 -18.22 3.96
N LEU A 297 19.47 -17.41 4.70
CA LEU A 297 18.19 -16.89 4.25
C LEU A 297 18.30 -16.01 2.99
N SER A 298 19.44 -15.34 2.79
CA SER A 298 19.71 -14.57 1.57
C SER A 298 19.74 -15.41 0.28
N ALA A 299 19.90 -16.73 0.38
CA ALA A 299 19.80 -17.65 -0.76
C ALA A 299 18.37 -18.15 -1.02
N THR A 300 17.40 -17.70 -0.21
CA THR A 300 15.98 -18.03 -0.31
C THR A 300 15.18 -16.78 -0.69
N LYS A 301 13.88 -16.94 -0.99
CA LYS A 301 13.02 -15.82 -1.37
C LYS A 301 12.12 -15.43 -0.20
N LEU A 302 12.20 -14.18 0.28
CA LEU A 302 11.21 -13.65 1.21
C LEU A 302 9.84 -13.60 0.52
N VAL A 303 8.85 -14.32 1.06
CA VAL A 303 7.51 -14.44 0.49
C VAL A 303 6.43 -13.85 1.38
N LYS A 304 6.66 -13.71 2.69
CA LYS A 304 5.69 -13.09 3.60
C LYS A 304 6.36 -12.39 4.77
N VAL A 305 5.74 -11.29 5.17
CA VAL A 305 6.08 -10.50 6.36
C VAL A 305 4.82 -10.34 7.18
N SER A 306 4.90 -10.64 8.47
CA SER A 306 3.82 -10.39 9.42
C SER A 306 4.36 -9.69 10.64
N THR A 307 3.69 -8.63 11.07
CA THR A 307 3.97 -7.92 12.32
C THR A 307 2.65 -7.75 13.08
N ALA A 308 2.68 -7.03 14.21
CA ALA A 308 1.44 -6.64 14.87
C ALA A 308 0.60 -5.63 14.07
N ILE A 309 1.16 -5.00 13.01
CA ILE A 309 0.48 -3.97 12.22
C ILE A 309 -0.33 -4.59 11.08
N ALA A 310 0.31 -5.45 10.30
CA ALA A 310 -0.24 -6.07 9.12
C ALA A 310 0.53 -7.35 8.78
N SER A 311 -0.05 -8.16 7.89
CA SER A 311 0.61 -9.31 7.27
C SER A 311 0.47 -9.21 5.76
N ALA A 312 1.57 -9.24 5.02
CA ALA A 312 1.59 -9.22 3.57
C ALA A 312 2.34 -10.42 3.00
N HIS A 313 1.83 -10.96 1.90
CA HIS A 313 2.43 -12.04 1.15
C HIS A 313 2.69 -11.61 -0.31
N CYS A 314 3.71 -12.21 -0.95
CA CYS A 314 4.20 -11.78 -2.26
C CYS A 314 3.18 -11.96 -3.40
N ASP A 315 2.14 -12.76 -3.20
CA ASP A 315 1.03 -13.00 -4.14
C ASP A 315 -0.09 -11.94 -4.07
N GLY A 316 0.14 -10.87 -3.31
CA GLY A 316 -0.82 -9.79 -3.15
C GLY A 316 -1.90 -10.09 -2.13
N ILE A 317 -1.63 -10.95 -1.14
CA ILE A 317 -2.52 -11.13 0.00
C ILE A 317 -2.07 -10.22 1.15
N ILE A 318 -3.00 -9.45 1.72
CA ILE A 318 -2.76 -8.63 2.91
C ILE A 318 -3.81 -8.84 4.01
N LYS A 319 -3.41 -8.72 5.27
CA LYS A 319 -4.29 -8.63 6.45
C LYS A 319 -3.92 -7.39 7.25
N PHE A 320 -4.89 -6.56 7.57
CA PHE A 320 -4.71 -5.41 8.46
C PHE A 320 -5.02 -5.83 9.90
N LEU A 321 -4.16 -5.48 10.85
CA LEU A 321 -4.31 -5.92 12.25
C LEU A 321 -4.53 -4.73 13.20
N GLN A 322 -4.01 -3.54 12.85
CA GLN A 322 -4.15 -2.32 13.64
C GLN A 322 -4.77 -1.18 12.81
N SER A 323 -5.86 -0.60 13.30
CA SER A 323 -6.55 0.51 12.62
C SER A 323 -5.72 1.78 12.58
N GLN A 324 -4.95 2.07 13.64
CA GLN A 324 -4.16 3.31 13.75
C GLN A 324 -3.10 3.48 12.66
N TYR A 325 -2.72 2.41 11.97
CA TYR A 325 -1.74 2.41 10.88
C TYR A 325 -2.36 2.10 9.51
N LEU A 326 -3.67 1.91 9.44
CA LEU A 326 -4.35 1.48 8.22
C LEU A 326 -4.06 2.43 7.05
N THR A 327 -4.21 3.74 7.24
CA THR A 327 -3.92 4.75 6.21
C THR A 327 -2.49 4.66 5.72
N GLY A 328 -1.52 4.52 6.63
CA GLY A 328 -0.11 4.38 6.28
C GLY A 328 0.20 3.13 5.44
N VAL A 329 -0.44 2.00 5.78
CA VAL A 329 -0.31 0.77 4.98
C VAL A 329 -0.99 0.93 3.61
N LEU A 330 -2.17 1.52 3.55
CA LEU A 330 -2.89 1.78 2.30
C LEU A 330 -2.12 2.72 1.38
N MET A 331 -1.44 3.73 1.94
CA MET A 331 -0.59 4.67 1.20
C MET A 331 0.56 3.93 0.49
N LEU A 332 1.27 3.06 1.21
CA LEU A 332 2.32 2.20 0.64
C LEU A 332 1.76 1.29 -0.46
N LEU A 333 0.62 0.64 -0.23
CA LEU A 333 -0.01 -0.22 -1.23
C LEU A 333 -0.48 0.55 -2.47
N THR A 334 -0.95 1.79 -2.29
CA THR A 334 -1.36 2.68 -3.38
C THR A 334 -0.17 3.02 -4.27
N GLU A 335 0.97 3.36 -3.68
CA GLU A 335 2.21 3.60 -4.42
C GLU A 335 2.65 2.35 -5.23
N LEU A 336 2.57 1.17 -4.62
CA LEU A 336 2.87 -0.09 -5.32
C LEU A 336 1.92 -0.35 -6.48
N ALA A 337 0.63 -0.05 -6.31
CA ALA A 337 -0.37 -0.21 -7.35
C ALA A 337 -0.14 0.77 -8.52
N ILE A 338 0.17 2.03 -8.23
CA ILE A 338 0.52 3.05 -9.23
C ILE A 338 1.76 2.64 -10.02
N SER A 339 2.80 2.16 -9.32
CA SER A 339 4.05 1.70 -9.94
C SER A 339 3.87 0.54 -10.92
N GLN A 340 2.79 -0.24 -10.80
CA GLN A 340 2.46 -1.34 -11.71
C GLN A 340 1.64 -0.89 -12.93
N ILE A 341 1.01 0.29 -12.86
CA ILE A 341 0.23 0.89 -13.94
C ILE A 341 1.14 1.61 -14.94
N GLN A 342 2.17 2.29 -14.43
CA GLN A 342 3.20 2.99 -15.20
C GLN A 342 4.14 2.00 -15.93
#